data_AF-A0A7S0IQF8-F1
#
_entry.id   AF-A0A7S0IQF8-F1
#
_cell.length_a   1.000
_cell.length_b   1.000
_cell.length_c   1.000
_cell.angle_alpha   90.00
_cell.angle_beta   90.00
_cell.angle_gamma   90.00
#
_symmetry.space_group_name_H-M   'P 1'
#
loop_
_entity.id
_entity.type
_entity.pdbx_description
1 polymer ?
#
loop_
_entity_poly.entity_id
_entity_poly.type
_entity_poly.pdbx_seq_one_letter_code
_entity_poly.pdbx_strand_id
1 'polypeptide(L)'
;IAALLEDIDDSGIDEALDRATRVGKPPDIITKFHPQPSWLWRQWRGTVLQQTWRPALLIMGASAALVGGMELCRTWPFLAVPDPANYVVTQLRSIDAMWGYLLTMATFVNSFFLSQAYGFWLANKGNIRKIQGRLNDIGMILATHAVRSENGRYSPESRQLLEDVARYTRLFHILFWAGQVRPARADEGASLCVLRTAVGLDRLLARGALNQREHSLLQNELIPETQRYSAVLEWIVARFVEAKRCGLLHGGAGMETVLLEKTCALRATCASIGDDAAARMPLSYVHLVQILVDVLVVLAPIALYPKIGALAVPLSGTLTIFYRGFLVLSKSFLDPFGNEDSLSENLNVTTLVVETNAGSTRWLHGASELPFDMVAASATHTHEAAVFKPICKEENGKS
;
A
#
# COMPACT_ATOMS: atom_id res chain seq x y z
N ILE A 1 -1.77 -2.95 21.49
CA ILE A 1 -0.82 -1.80 21.47
C ILE A 1 -0.07 -1.74 22.80
N ALA A 2 -0.74 -1.67 23.96
CA ALA A 2 -0.07 -1.67 25.27
C ALA A 2 0.92 -2.84 25.46
N ALA A 3 0.50 -4.10 25.26
CA ALA A 3 1.38 -5.27 25.33
C ALA A 3 2.48 -5.31 24.24
N LEU A 4 2.38 -4.48 23.21
CA LEU A 4 3.33 -4.40 22.11
C LEU A 4 4.36 -3.29 22.37
N LEU A 5 3.97 -2.26 23.14
CA LEU A 5 4.86 -1.21 23.63
C LEU A 5 5.74 -1.68 24.79
N GLU A 6 5.33 -2.73 25.53
CA GLU A 6 6.17 -3.34 26.57
C GLU A 6 7.39 -4.09 26.01
N ASP A 7 7.36 -4.47 24.73
CA ASP A 7 8.40 -5.31 24.08
C ASP A 7 9.21 -4.56 23.00
N ILE A 8 8.85 -3.29 22.70
CA ILE A 8 9.63 -2.46 21.78
C ILE A 8 10.66 -1.67 22.57
N ASP A 9 11.92 -2.08 22.44
CA ASP A 9 13.07 -1.31 22.92
C ASP A 9 13.14 0.07 22.21
N ASP A 10 13.69 1.05 22.90
CA ASP A 10 13.91 2.42 22.40
C ASP A 10 14.63 2.41 21.04
N SER A 11 15.55 1.46 20.85
CA SER A 11 16.28 1.24 19.59
C SER A 11 15.36 0.98 18.40
N GLY A 12 14.24 0.26 18.59
CA GLY A 12 13.26 0.01 17.55
C GLY A 12 12.53 1.29 17.16
N ILE A 13 12.14 2.12 18.13
CA ILE A 13 11.45 3.38 17.84
C ILE A 13 12.36 4.31 17.03
N ASP A 14 13.64 4.38 17.40
CA ASP A 14 14.64 5.14 16.66
C ASP A 14 14.84 4.60 15.23
N GLU A 15 14.86 3.28 15.03
CA GLU A 15 14.93 2.70 13.69
C GLU A 15 13.70 3.06 12.84
N ALA A 16 12.48 2.92 13.39
CA ALA A 16 11.25 3.28 12.70
C ALA A 16 11.25 4.77 12.29
N LEU A 17 11.76 5.62 13.18
CA LEU A 17 11.87 7.05 12.98
C LEU A 17 12.93 7.42 11.95
N ASP A 18 14.09 6.78 11.97
CA ASP A 18 15.14 6.95 10.96
C ASP A 18 14.62 6.54 9.58
N ARG A 19 13.88 5.43 9.48
CA ARG A 19 13.21 5.01 8.24
C ARG A 19 12.17 6.02 7.77
N ALA A 20 11.36 6.56 8.69
CA ALA A 20 10.28 7.49 8.39
C ALA A 20 10.76 8.91 8.02
N THR A 21 11.90 9.35 8.57
CA THR A 21 12.46 10.69 8.34
C THR A 21 13.55 10.72 7.27
N ARG A 22 13.99 9.56 6.79
CA ARG A 22 15.01 9.44 5.75
C ARG A 22 14.65 10.26 4.51
N VAL A 23 15.64 11.02 4.04
CA VAL A 23 15.64 11.73 2.76
C VAL A 23 16.76 11.13 1.91
N GLY A 24 16.45 10.61 0.73
CA GLY A 24 17.47 10.03 -0.16
C GLY A 24 16.93 8.94 -1.07
N LYS A 25 17.80 7.99 -1.44
CA LYS A 25 17.43 6.85 -2.29
C LYS A 25 16.44 5.95 -1.53
N PRO A 26 15.19 5.83 -2.00
CA PRO A 26 14.22 4.95 -1.36
C PRO A 26 14.62 3.48 -1.56
N PRO A 27 14.24 2.58 -0.63
CA PRO A 27 14.28 1.15 -0.91
C PRO A 27 13.34 0.81 -2.06
N ASP A 28 13.49 -0.36 -2.66
CA ASP A 28 12.56 -0.82 -3.69
C ASP A 28 11.17 -1.07 -3.08
N ILE A 29 10.12 -0.59 -3.75
CA ILE A 29 8.72 -0.77 -3.32
C ILE A 29 8.30 -2.25 -3.36
N ILE A 30 8.79 -2.94 -4.39
CA ILE A 30 8.74 -4.38 -4.62
C ILE A 30 10.05 -4.76 -5.31
N THR A 31 10.56 -5.94 -4.99
CA THR A 31 11.61 -6.67 -5.69
C THR A 31 11.30 -6.68 -7.17
N LYS A 32 12.28 -6.24 -7.95
CA LYS A 32 12.14 -6.18 -9.40
C LYS A 32 12.28 -7.58 -9.97
N PHE A 33 11.29 -7.95 -10.78
CA PHE A 33 11.35 -9.15 -11.59
C PHE A 33 12.49 -9.03 -12.62
N HIS A 34 13.34 -10.06 -12.69
CA HIS A 34 14.27 -10.23 -13.80
C HIS A 34 13.74 -11.29 -14.76
N PRO A 35 13.74 -11.02 -16.08
CA PRO A 35 13.10 -11.89 -17.08
C PRO A 35 13.80 -13.23 -17.29
N GLN A 36 14.97 -13.45 -16.70
CA GLN A 36 15.74 -14.67 -16.89
C GLN A 36 15.11 -15.84 -16.11
N PRO A 37 14.72 -16.94 -16.77
CA PRO A 37 14.12 -18.09 -16.09
C PRO A 37 15.04 -18.67 -14.99
N SER A 38 16.34 -18.74 -15.26
CA SER A 38 17.34 -19.24 -14.31
C SER A 38 17.42 -18.40 -13.03
N TRP A 39 17.17 -17.10 -13.13
CA TRP A 39 17.12 -16.22 -11.97
C TRP A 39 15.86 -16.48 -11.14
N LEU A 40 14.70 -16.65 -11.80
CA LEU A 40 13.42 -16.92 -11.13
C LEU A 40 13.44 -18.24 -10.35
N TRP A 41 14.00 -19.29 -10.95
CA TRP A 41 14.14 -20.60 -10.29
C TRP A 41 15.09 -20.59 -9.08
N ARG A 42 15.97 -19.58 -8.96
CA ARG A 42 16.88 -19.43 -7.82
C ARG A 42 16.29 -18.60 -6.68
N GLN A 43 15.15 -17.94 -6.88
CA GLN A 43 14.53 -17.16 -5.82
C GLN A 43 13.79 -18.06 -4.84
N TRP A 44 14.03 -17.83 -3.54
CA TRP A 44 13.34 -18.52 -2.47
C TRP A 44 12.40 -17.59 -1.70
N ARG A 45 12.93 -16.45 -1.24
CA ARG A 45 12.20 -15.51 -0.40
C ARG A 45 11.04 -14.86 -1.18
N GLY A 46 9.88 -14.77 -0.53
CA GLY A 46 8.67 -14.18 -1.11
C GLY A 46 8.04 -15.00 -2.23
N THR A 47 8.54 -16.23 -2.47
CA THR A 47 8.03 -17.09 -3.55
C THR A 47 7.00 -18.09 -3.05
N VAL A 48 6.23 -18.62 -4.00
CA VAL A 48 5.30 -19.74 -3.78
C VAL A 48 6.02 -20.97 -3.20
N LEU A 49 7.28 -21.21 -3.59
CA LEU A 49 8.05 -22.38 -3.13
C LEU A 49 8.30 -22.32 -1.62
N GLN A 50 8.66 -21.15 -1.08
CA GLN A 50 8.88 -20.95 0.36
C GLN A 50 7.64 -21.32 1.19
N GLN A 51 6.45 -21.09 0.66
CA GLN A 51 5.19 -21.32 1.38
C GLN A 51 4.61 -22.73 1.16
N THR A 52 4.98 -23.40 0.06
CA THR A 52 4.36 -24.67 -0.34
C THR A 52 5.26 -25.90 -0.23
N TRP A 53 6.57 -25.74 0.02
CA TRP A 53 7.47 -26.90 0.09
C TRP A 53 7.12 -27.89 1.21
N ARG A 54 6.75 -27.41 2.40
CA ARG A 54 6.36 -28.27 3.54
C ARG A 54 5.13 -29.11 3.19
N PRO A 55 3.99 -28.53 2.78
CA PRO A 55 2.84 -29.33 2.43
C PRO A 55 3.11 -30.22 1.21
N ALA A 56 3.91 -29.78 0.23
CA ALA A 56 4.29 -30.63 -0.88
C ALA A 56 5.05 -31.89 -0.41
N LEU A 57 6.05 -31.74 0.47
CA LEU A 57 6.77 -32.88 1.04
C LEU A 57 5.87 -33.79 1.88
N LEU A 58 4.92 -33.24 2.64
CA LEU A 58 3.96 -34.04 3.40
C LEU A 58 3.07 -34.88 2.48
N ILE A 59 2.56 -34.30 1.40
CA ILE A 59 1.74 -35.00 0.41
C ILE A 59 2.56 -36.03 -0.36
N MET A 60 3.81 -35.72 -0.72
CA MET A 60 4.75 -36.69 -1.29
C MET A 60 5.00 -37.86 -0.33
N GLY A 61 5.17 -37.58 0.96
CA GLY A 61 5.34 -38.60 2.00
C GLY A 61 4.10 -39.50 2.13
N ALA A 62 2.90 -38.92 2.13
CA ALA A 62 1.64 -39.67 2.11
C ALA A 62 1.52 -40.54 0.84
N SER A 63 1.91 -40.01 -0.32
CA SER A 63 1.95 -40.78 -1.56
C SER A 63 2.98 -41.90 -1.53
N ALA A 64 4.15 -41.67 -0.94
CA ALA A 64 5.19 -42.70 -0.81
C ALA A 64 4.74 -43.81 0.15
N ALA A 65 4.08 -43.45 1.26
CA ALA A 65 3.48 -44.42 2.18
C ALA A 65 2.38 -45.27 1.49
N LEU A 66 1.54 -44.65 0.65
CA LEU A 66 0.56 -45.38 -0.15
C LEU A 66 1.23 -46.35 -1.13
N VAL A 67 2.25 -45.90 -1.87
CA VAL A 67 3.02 -46.75 -2.79
C VAL A 67 3.64 -47.93 -2.04
N GLY A 68 4.29 -47.66 -0.90
CA GLY A 68 4.90 -48.69 -0.05
C GLY A 68 3.90 -49.68 0.53
N GLY A 69 2.70 -49.22 0.91
CA GLY A 69 1.61 -50.11 1.33
C GLY A 69 1.11 -50.99 0.20
N MET A 70 1.04 -50.47 -1.03
CA MET A 70 0.60 -51.22 -2.20
C MET A 70 1.63 -52.25 -2.68
N GLU A 71 2.92 -52.13 -2.30
CA GLU A 71 3.93 -53.17 -2.56
C GLU A 71 3.54 -54.53 -1.97
N LEU A 72 2.79 -54.56 -0.86
CA LEU A 72 2.31 -55.79 -0.23
C LEU A 72 1.32 -56.57 -1.12
N CYS A 73 0.66 -55.88 -2.05
CA CYS A 73 -0.38 -56.42 -2.92
C CYS A 73 -0.01 -56.31 -4.41
N ARG A 74 1.25 -55.96 -4.72
CA ARG A 74 1.70 -55.62 -6.07
C ARG A 74 1.96 -56.86 -6.91
N THR A 75 1.27 -56.96 -8.04
CA THR A 75 1.51 -58.00 -9.07
C THR A 75 2.20 -57.45 -10.32
N TRP A 76 2.46 -56.14 -10.37
CA TRP A 76 3.07 -55.43 -11.50
C TRP A 76 4.48 -54.90 -11.17
N PRO A 77 5.30 -54.54 -12.18
CA PRO A 77 6.59 -53.87 -11.94
C PRO A 77 6.45 -52.50 -11.25
N PHE A 78 7.45 -52.08 -10.47
CA PHE A 78 7.40 -50.83 -9.66
C PHE A 78 7.00 -49.57 -10.44
N LEU A 79 7.57 -49.38 -11.63
CA LEU A 79 7.33 -48.21 -12.48
C LEU A 79 6.20 -48.43 -13.49
N ALA A 80 5.58 -49.61 -13.50
CA ALA A 80 4.45 -49.87 -14.38
C ALA A 80 3.16 -49.29 -13.77
N VAL A 81 2.20 -48.99 -14.66
CA VAL A 81 0.85 -48.62 -14.25
C VAL A 81 0.24 -49.79 -13.46
N PRO A 82 -0.41 -49.54 -12.31
CA PRO A 82 -1.04 -50.59 -11.52
C PRO A 82 -2.05 -51.42 -12.31
N ASP A 83 -2.08 -52.72 -12.02
CA ASP A 83 -2.95 -53.66 -12.72
C ASP A 83 -4.43 -53.30 -12.51
N PRO A 84 -5.21 -53.03 -13.57
CA PRO A 84 -6.66 -52.80 -13.49
C PRO A 84 -7.42 -53.92 -12.77
N ALA A 85 -6.96 -55.16 -12.83
CA ALA A 85 -7.68 -56.31 -12.28
C ALA A 85 -7.58 -56.41 -10.75
N ASN A 86 -6.63 -55.69 -10.13
CA ASN A 86 -6.48 -55.70 -8.68
C ASN A 86 -7.68 -55.00 -8.00
N TYR A 87 -8.28 -55.67 -7.01
CA TYR A 87 -9.46 -55.16 -6.30
C TYR A 87 -9.23 -53.79 -5.66
N VAL A 88 -8.08 -53.58 -5.01
CA VAL A 88 -7.74 -52.31 -4.35
C VAL A 88 -7.57 -51.21 -5.38
N VAL A 89 -6.85 -51.47 -6.48
CA VAL A 89 -6.67 -50.51 -7.58
C VAL A 89 -8.02 -50.12 -8.19
N THR A 90 -8.93 -51.08 -8.33
CA THR A 90 -10.28 -50.85 -8.85
C THR A 90 -11.08 -49.90 -7.96
N GLN A 91 -11.04 -50.07 -6.63
CA GLN A 91 -11.73 -49.18 -5.69
C GLN A 91 -11.17 -47.74 -5.74
N LEU A 92 -9.85 -47.61 -5.87
CA LEU A 92 -9.19 -46.31 -5.97
C LEU A 92 -9.56 -45.54 -7.25
N ARG A 93 -9.94 -46.24 -8.34
CA ARG A 93 -10.38 -45.58 -9.59
C ARG A 93 -11.68 -44.81 -9.45
N SER A 94 -12.58 -45.20 -8.54
CA SER A 94 -13.79 -44.42 -8.27
C SER A 94 -13.44 -43.04 -7.68
N ILE A 95 -12.41 -42.99 -6.83
CA ILE A 95 -11.90 -41.74 -6.25
C ILE A 95 -11.25 -40.88 -7.33
N ASP A 96 -10.56 -41.48 -8.30
CA ASP A 96 -9.97 -40.77 -9.44
C ASP A 96 -11.02 -40.02 -10.28
N ALA A 97 -12.16 -40.63 -10.56
CA ALA A 97 -13.25 -39.96 -11.29
C ALA A 97 -13.79 -38.74 -10.51
N MET A 98 -14.06 -38.91 -9.22
CA MET A 98 -14.49 -37.82 -8.34
C MET A 98 -13.43 -36.70 -8.26
N TRP A 99 -12.16 -37.08 -8.13
CA TRP A 99 -11.03 -36.16 -8.08
C TRP A 99 -10.89 -35.38 -9.38
N GLY A 100 -11.16 -35.99 -10.53
CA GLY A 100 -11.21 -35.31 -11.82
C GLY A 100 -12.21 -34.15 -11.85
N TYR A 101 -13.43 -34.35 -11.32
CA TYR A 101 -14.41 -33.26 -11.20
C TYR A 101 -13.97 -32.16 -10.23
N LEU A 102 -13.38 -32.55 -9.09
CA LEU A 102 -12.82 -31.60 -8.13
C LEU A 102 -11.68 -30.79 -8.74
N LEU A 103 -10.81 -31.40 -9.56
CA LEU A 103 -9.70 -30.74 -10.23
C LEU A 103 -10.20 -29.64 -11.15
N THR A 104 -11.20 -29.92 -11.99
CA THR A 104 -11.80 -28.92 -12.88
C THR A 104 -12.43 -27.77 -12.09
N MET A 105 -13.21 -28.09 -11.05
CA MET A 105 -13.84 -27.09 -10.19
C MET A 105 -12.81 -26.21 -9.48
N ALA A 106 -11.79 -26.84 -8.88
CA ALA A 106 -10.71 -26.16 -8.17
C ALA A 106 -9.89 -25.27 -9.11
N THR A 107 -9.61 -25.73 -10.34
CA THR A 107 -8.93 -24.90 -11.35
C THR A 107 -9.72 -23.62 -11.61
N PHE A 108 -11.01 -23.76 -11.93
CA PHE A 108 -11.86 -22.62 -12.25
C PHE A 108 -11.99 -21.64 -11.08
N VAL A 109 -12.36 -22.15 -9.89
CA VAL A 109 -12.59 -21.32 -8.71
C VAL A 109 -11.31 -20.64 -8.24
N ASN A 110 -10.18 -21.35 -8.23
CA ASN A 110 -8.89 -20.81 -7.78
C ASN A 110 -8.35 -19.76 -8.77
N SER A 111 -8.49 -19.98 -10.09
CA SER A 111 -8.10 -18.97 -11.09
C SER A 111 -8.98 -17.71 -11.00
N PHE A 112 -10.29 -17.87 -10.79
CA PHE A 112 -11.19 -16.73 -10.59
C PHE A 112 -10.86 -15.97 -9.30
N PHE A 113 -10.61 -16.68 -8.20
CA PHE A 113 -10.17 -16.10 -6.93
C PHE A 113 -8.86 -15.32 -7.07
N LEU A 114 -7.86 -15.89 -7.76
CA LEU A 114 -6.58 -15.22 -8.05
C LEU A 114 -6.78 -13.92 -8.83
N SER A 115 -7.64 -13.93 -9.85
CA SER A 115 -7.94 -12.74 -10.65
C SER A 115 -8.57 -11.62 -9.81
N GLN A 116 -9.55 -11.94 -8.95
CA GLN A 116 -10.18 -10.98 -8.07
C GLN A 116 -9.20 -10.41 -7.03
N ALA A 117 -8.39 -11.29 -6.41
CA ALA A 117 -7.40 -10.87 -5.44
C ALA A 117 -6.31 -9.98 -6.08
N TYR A 118 -5.85 -10.32 -7.28
CA TYR A 118 -4.89 -9.48 -8.03
C TYR A 118 -5.48 -8.11 -8.39
N GLY A 119 -6.75 -8.06 -8.78
CA GLY A 119 -7.46 -6.79 -9.03
C GLY A 119 -7.49 -5.89 -7.79
N PHE A 120 -7.79 -6.47 -6.62
CA PHE A 120 -7.74 -5.77 -5.33
C PHE A 120 -6.34 -5.24 -5.01
N TRP A 121 -5.30 -6.06 -5.20
CA TRP A 121 -3.91 -5.63 -4.99
C TRP A 121 -3.50 -4.49 -5.92
N LEU A 122 -3.89 -4.56 -7.21
CA LEU A 122 -3.59 -3.52 -8.19
C LEU A 122 -4.30 -2.20 -7.86
N ALA A 123 -5.54 -2.26 -7.39
CA ALA A 123 -6.29 -1.09 -6.95
C ALA A 123 -5.59 -0.40 -5.76
N ASN A 124 -5.16 -1.18 -4.76
CA ASN A 124 -4.39 -0.67 -3.63
C ASN A 124 -3.06 -0.06 -4.07
N LYS A 125 -2.31 -0.75 -4.93
CA LYS A 125 -1.07 -0.21 -5.54
C LYS A 125 -1.32 1.09 -6.31
N GLY A 126 -2.47 1.23 -6.97
CA GLY A 126 -2.87 2.48 -7.61
C GLY A 126 -3.13 3.59 -6.59
N ASN A 127 -3.87 3.29 -5.53
CA ASN A 127 -4.26 4.25 -4.49
C ASN A 127 -3.04 4.81 -3.74
N ILE A 128 -2.04 3.98 -3.41
CA ILE A 128 -0.81 4.47 -2.76
C ILE A 128 -0.05 5.49 -3.62
N ARG A 129 -0.02 5.29 -4.95
CA ARG A 129 0.65 6.21 -5.88
C ARG A 129 -0.17 7.48 -6.09
N LYS A 130 -1.50 7.37 -6.11
CA LYS A 130 -2.39 8.53 -6.15
C LYS A 130 -2.17 9.44 -4.94
N ILE A 131 -2.01 8.90 -3.74
CA ILE A 131 -1.71 9.69 -2.52
C ILE A 131 -0.46 10.55 -2.73
N GLN A 132 0.66 9.94 -3.16
CA GLN A 132 1.90 10.67 -3.43
C GLN A 132 1.73 11.71 -4.54
N GLY A 133 0.97 11.39 -5.60
CA GLY A 133 0.64 12.33 -6.67
C GLY A 133 -0.13 13.55 -6.15
N ARG A 134 -1.18 13.33 -5.34
CA ARG A 134 -2.00 14.43 -4.78
C ARG A 134 -1.23 15.30 -3.80
N LEU A 135 -0.34 14.73 -2.98
CA LEU A 135 0.56 15.50 -2.14
C LEU A 135 1.50 16.38 -2.98
N ASN A 136 2.01 15.86 -4.10
CA ASN A 136 2.78 16.66 -5.05
C ASN A 136 1.93 17.75 -5.73
N ASP A 137 0.68 17.47 -6.09
CA ASP A 137 -0.24 18.46 -6.67
C ASP A 137 -0.40 19.67 -5.73
N ILE A 138 -0.61 19.42 -4.43
CA ILE A 138 -0.72 20.46 -3.40
C ILE A 138 0.56 21.30 -3.33
N GLY A 139 1.72 20.64 -3.24
CA GLY A 139 3.01 21.33 -3.20
C GLY A 139 3.29 22.18 -4.44
N MET A 140 2.92 21.68 -5.62
CA MET A 140 3.05 22.40 -6.89
C MET A 140 2.19 23.65 -6.91
N ILE A 141 0.89 23.53 -6.56
CA ILE A 141 -0.04 24.67 -6.52
C ILE A 141 0.51 25.77 -5.62
N LEU A 142 0.94 25.43 -4.41
CA LEU A 142 1.46 26.43 -3.46
C LEU A 142 2.76 27.08 -3.97
N ALA A 143 3.69 26.30 -4.52
CA ALA A 143 4.96 26.82 -5.03
C ALA A 143 4.78 27.74 -6.26
N THR A 144 3.82 27.44 -7.13
CA THR A 144 3.52 28.27 -8.31
C THR A 144 2.91 29.62 -7.90
N HIS A 145 2.07 29.64 -6.87
CA HIS A 145 1.33 30.83 -6.44
C HIS A 145 2.03 31.63 -5.32
N ALA A 146 3.13 31.12 -4.75
CA ALA A 146 3.90 31.82 -3.73
C ALA A 146 4.47 33.17 -4.23
N VAL A 147 4.42 34.18 -3.36
CA VAL A 147 4.94 35.53 -3.66
C VAL A 147 6.44 35.47 -3.89
N ARG A 148 6.88 36.28 -4.86
CA ARG A 148 8.28 36.38 -5.27
C ARG A 148 8.75 37.83 -5.26
N SER A 149 10.03 37.98 -5.00
CA SER A 149 10.81 39.19 -5.25
C SER A 149 10.94 39.44 -6.76
N GLU A 150 11.37 40.65 -7.13
CA GLU A 150 11.64 41.05 -8.51
C GLU A 150 12.65 40.11 -9.20
N ASN A 151 13.61 39.56 -8.43
CA ASN A 151 14.61 38.60 -8.89
C ASN A 151 14.06 37.19 -9.14
N GLY A 152 12.73 37.00 -9.16
CA GLY A 152 12.08 35.70 -9.37
C GLY A 152 12.21 34.72 -8.21
N ARG A 153 12.89 35.07 -7.11
CA ARG A 153 13.03 34.24 -5.91
C ARG A 153 11.85 34.43 -4.97
N TYR A 154 11.47 33.39 -4.24
CA TYR A 154 10.43 33.50 -3.20
C TYR A 154 10.75 34.60 -2.18
N SER A 155 9.72 35.30 -1.70
CA SER A 155 9.89 36.10 -0.48
C SER A 155 10.25 35.19 0.70
N PRO A 156 10.99 35.71 1.72
CA PRO A 156 11.34 34.93 2.90
C PRO A 156 10.12 34.26 3.58
N GLU A 157 9.00 34.98 3.64
CA GLU A 157 7.76 34.53 4.28
C GLU A 157 7.07 33.44 3.45
N SER A 158 7.05 33.59 2.13
CA SER A 158 6.51 32.57 1.21
C SER A 158 7.36 31.30 1.23
N ARG A 159 8.68 31.45 1.34
CA ARG A 159 9.58 30.32 1.49
C ARG A 159 9.31 29.57 2.79
N GLN A 160 9.19 30.28 3.91
CA GLN A 160 8.86 29.67 5.19
C GLN A 160 7.51 28.94 5.15
N LEU A 161 6.50 29.52 4.51
CA LEU A 161 5.21 28.86 4.27
C LEU A 161 5.37 27.53 3.52
N LEU A 162 6.14 27.50 2.44
CA LEU A 162 6.36 26.28 1.66
C LEU A 162 7.15 25.23 2.46
N GLU A 163 8.10 25.66 3.29
CA GLU A 163 8.83 24.78 4.21
C GLU A 163 7.92 24.20 5.31
N ASP A 164 7.01 24.99 5.87
CA ASP A 164 5.98 24.55 6.81
C ASP A 164 5.08 23.47 6.18
N VAL A 165 4.53 23.75 4.98
CA VAL A 165 3.64 22.81 4.29
C VAL A 165 4.38 21.54 3.86
N ALA A 166 5.64 21.65 3.43
CA ALA A 166 6.46 20.49 3.13
C ALA A 166 6.64 19.61 4.39
N ARG A 167 6.88 20.21 5.56
CA ARG A 167 6.99 19.49 6.83
C ARG A 167 5.67 18.83 7.23
N TYR A 168 4.55 19.54 7.12
CA TYR A 168 3.22 18.95 7.36
C TYR A 168 2.90 17.83 6.38
N THR A 169 3.30 17.94 5.12
CA THR A 169 3.14 16.86 4.13
C THR A 169 3.88 15.59 4.53
N ARG A 170 5.12 15.71 5.02
CA ARG A 170 5.89 14.58 5.55
C ARG A 170 5.21 13.97 6.77
N LEU A 171 4.88 14.81 7.74
CA LEU A 171 4.22 14.38 8.98
C LEU A 171 2.88 13.68 8.70
N PHE A 172 2.04 14.27 7.84
CA PHE A 172 0.78 13.69 7.39
C PHE A 172 1.00 12.27 6.85
N HIS A 173 1.97 12.12 5.94
CA HIS A 173 2.21 10.84 5.28
C HIS A 173 2.77 9.79 6.23
N ILE A 174 3.67 10.17 7.14
CA ILE A 174 4.17 9.31 8.22
C ILE A 174 3.02 8.81 9.09
N LEU A 175 2.19 9.72 9.61
CA LEU A 175 1.08 9.38 10.49
C LEU A 175 -0.02 8.59 9.77
N PHE A 176 -0.26 8.87 8.48
CA PHE A 176 -1.19 8.10 7.67
C PHE A 176 -0.75 6.64 7.61
N TRP A 177 0.50 6.39 7.20
CA TRP A 177 1.03 5.04 7.10
C TRP A 177 1.18 4.34 8.46
N ALA A 178 1.52 5.08 9.52
CA ALA A 178 1.47 4.57 10.89
C ALA A 178 0.05 4.13 11.33
N GLY A 179 -0.99 4.71 10.72
CA GLY A 179 -2.38 4.31 10.92
C GLY A 179 -2.81 3.09 10.10
N GLN A 180 -2.23 2.89 8.91
CA GLN A 180 -2.61 1.80 7.98
C GLN A 180 -1.82 0.51 8.17
N VAL A 181 -0.55 0.60 8.60
CA VAL A 181 0.32 -0.55 8.80
C VAL A 181 0.20 -1.05 10.24
N ARG A 182 0.04 -2.36 10.41
CA ARG A 182 0.00 -3.03 11.72
C ARG A 182 1.42 -3.25 12.27
N PRO A 183 1.57 -3.65 13.55
CA PRO A 183 2.85 -4.08 14.09
C PRO A 183 3.56 -5.02 13.12
N ALA A 184 4.82 -4.71 12.84
CA ALA A 184 5.65 -5.50 11.95
C ALA A 184 5.86 -6.86 12.61
N ARG A 185 6.05 -7.88 11.77
CA ARG A 185 6.57 -9.15 12.24
C ARG A 185 7.90 -8.95 12.95
N ALA A 186 8.22 -9.90 13.84
CA ALA A 186 9.50 -9.93 14.54
C ALA A 186 10.74 -9.88 13.60
N ASP A 187 10.60 -10.19 12.30
CA ASP A 187 11.68 -10.19 11.32
C ASP A 187 11.80 -8.90 10.45
N GLU A 188 10.87 -7.94 10.53
CA GLU A 188 10.85 -6.73 9.67
C GLU A 188 11.25 -5.41 10.39
N GLY A 189 11.77 -5.52 11.60
CA GLY A 189 12.16 -4.37 12.45
C GLY A 189 10.94 -3.64 13.02
N ALA A 190 11.15 -2.46 13.60
CA ALA A 190 10.10 -1.77 14.35
C ALA A 190 9.02 -1.12 13.45
N SER A 191 7.74 -1.41 13.70
CA SER A 191 6.63 -0.89 12.89
C SER A 191 6.50 0.64 12.92
N LEU A 192 6.06 1.21 11.79
CA LEU A 192 5.62 2.61 11.73
C LEU A 192 4.44 2.89 12.67
N CYS A 193 3.65 1.89 13.05
CA CYS A 193 2.50 2.07 13.95
C CYS A 193 2.87 2.62 15.33
N VAL A 194 4.15 2.57 15.72
CA VAL A 194 4.65 3.14 16.97
C VAL A 194 4.65 4.67 16.91
N LEU A 195 4.88 5.25 15.73
CA LEU A 195 5.02 6.71 15.54
C LEU A 195 3.72 7.48 15.78
N ARG A 196 2.57 6.81 15.81
CA ARG A 196 1.28 7.42 16.17
C ARG A 196 0.98 7.37 17.67
N THR A 197 1.77 6.68 18.49
CA THR A 197 1.56 6.60 19.95
C THR A 197 2.15 7.83 20.65
N ALA A 198 1.83 8.06 21.93
CA ALA A 198 2.42 9.16 22.70
C ALA A 198 3.96 9.15 22.66
N VAL A 199 4.57 7.99 22.91
CA VAL A 199 6.03 7.80 22.86
C VAL A 199 6.58 8.10 21.46
N GLY A 200 5.89 7.63 20.41
CA GLY A 200 6.28 7.93 19.03
C GLY A 200 6.22 9.42 18.69
N LEU A 201 5.20 10.13 19.19
CA LEU A 201 5.06 11.58 19.03
C LEU A 201 6.14 12.34 19.80
N ASP A 202 6.50 11.90 21.02
CA ASP A 202 7.61 12.49 21.79
C ASP A 202 8.94 12.36 21.03
N ARG A 203 9.17 11.20 20.40
CA ARG A 203 10.38 10.96 19.58
C ARG A 203 10.38 11.79 18.30
N LEU A 204 9.23 11.96 17.64
CA LEU A 204 9.07 12.86 16.49
C LEU A 204 9.35 14.31 16.86
N LEU A 205 8.91 14.75 18.05
CA LEU A 205 9.24 16.07 18.61
C LEU A 205 10.75 16.20 18.86
N ALA A 206 11.37 15.21 19.49
CA ALA A 206 12.81 15.21 19.78
C ALA A 206 13.68 15.28 18.51
N ARG A 207 13.23 14.70 17.39
CA ARG A 207 13.90 14.79 16.08
C ARG A 207 13.51 16.03 15.25
N GLY A 208 12.67 16.91 15.78
CA GLY A 208 12.25 18.15 15.10
C GLY A 208 11.29 17.93 13.93
N ALA A 209 10.64 16.76 13.83
CA ALA A 209 9.55 16.54 12.87
C ALA A 209 8.28 17.32 13.28
N LEU A 210 8.10 17.50 14.59
CA LEU A 210 7.04 18.27 15.24
C LEU A 210 7.65 19.42 16.05
N ASN A 211 6.89 20.48 16.27
CA ASN A 211 7.14 21.44 17.35
C ASN A 211 6.27 21.15 18.59
N GLN A 212 6.57 21.81 19.71
CA GLN A 212 5.88 21.60 20.99
C GLN A 212 4.35 21.81 20.90
N ARG A 213 3.91 22.77 20.08
CA ARG A 213 2.49 23.10 19.91
C ARG A 213 1.76 22.03 19.10
N GLU A 214 2.37 21.56 18.02
CA GLU A 214 1.81 20.49 17.19
C GLU A 214 1.74 19.18 17.97
N HIS A 215 2.77 18.91 18.77
CA HIS A 215 2.81 17.77 19.67
C HIS A 215 1.63 17.77 20.64
N SER A 216 1.39 18.88 21.36
CA SER A 216 0.27 18.97 22.30
C SER A 216 -1.10 18.87 21.61
N LEU A 217 -1.22 19.40 20.38
CA LEU A 217 -2.45 19.26 19.58
C LEU A 217 -2.72 17.82 19.15
N LEU A 218 -1.68 17.04 18.78
CA LEU A 218 -1.83 15.64 18.37
C LEU A 218 -2.04 14.69 19.56
N GLN A 219 -1.54 15.06 20.74
CA GLN A 219 -1.80 14.31 21.97
C GLN A 219 -3.24 14.48 22.49
N ASN A 220 -4.02 15.41 21.94
CA ASN A 220 -5.41 15.61 22.32
C ASN A 220 -6.24 14.33 22.10
N GLU A 221 -6.93 13.89 23.15
CA GLU A 221 -7.74 12.66 23.17
C GLU A 221 -8.98 12.70 22.27
N LEU A 222 -9.37 13.90 21.79
CA LEU A 222 -10.51 14.06 20.89
C LEU A 222 -10.30 13.39 19.51
N ILE A 223 -9.05 13.19 19.10
CA ILE A 223 -8.72 12.59 17.80
C ILE A 223 -8.14 11.19 18.02
N PRO A 224 -8.79 10.13 17.50
CA PRO A 224 -8.26 8.78 17.60
C PRO A 224 -6.83 8.68 17.02
N GLU A 225 -5.97 7.87 17.63
CA GLU A 225 -4.57 7.72 17.20
C GLU A 225 -4.43 7.32 15.73
N THR A 226 -5.35 6.51 15.22
CA THR A 226 -5.44 6.09 13.81
C THR A 226 -5.75 7.24 12.86
N GLN A 227 -6.38 8.32 13.33
CA GLN A 227 -6.90 9.41 12.51
C GLN A 227 -6.11 10.72 12.68
N ARG A 228 -5.05 10.73 13.50
CA ARG A 228 -4.19 11.90 13.74
C ARG A 228 -3.67 12.55 12.45
N TYR A 229 -3.45 11.77 11.39
CA TYR A 229 -3.07 12.31 10.07
C TYR A 229 -4.12 13.28 9.49
N SER A 230 -5.41 13.10 9.79
CA SER A 230 -6.47 13.99 9.29
C SER A 230 -6.35 15.39 9.88
N ALA A 231 -5.90 15.51 11.14
CA ALA A 231 -5.62 16.81 11.76
C ALA A 231 -4.50 17.54 11.01
N VAL A 232 -3.44 16.84 10.64
CA VAL A 232 -2.31 17.42 9.90
C VAL A 232 -2.73 17.84 8.49
N LEU A 233 -3.62 17.09 7.83
CA LEU A 233 -4.20 17.52 6.55
C LEU A 233 -4.96 18.83 6.70
N GLU A 234 -5.76 18.96 7.76
CA GLU A 234 -6.48 20.19 8.05
C GLU A 234 -5.52 21.36 8.34
N TRP A 235 -4.38 21.10 9.00
CA TRP A 235 -3.36 22.13 9.19
C TRP A 235 -2.78 22.65 7.88
N ILE A 236 -2.59 21.77 6.87
CA ILE A 236 -2.13 22.18 5.53
C ILE A 236 -3.15 23.14 4.90
N VAL A 237 -4.44 22.80 4.97
CA VAL A 237 -5.52 23.63 4.41
C VAL A 237 -5.66 24.95 5.17
N ALA A 238 -5.67 24.92 6.50
CA ALA A 238 -5.75 26.11 7.34
C ALA A 238 -4.55 27.03 7.10
N ARG A 239 -3.35 26.47 6.93
CA ARG A 239 -2.14 27.23 6.61
C ARG A 239 -2.22 27.90 5.25
N PHE A 240 -2.82 27.25 4.26
CA PHE A 240 -3.12 27.85 2.96
C PHE A 240 -4.09 29.04 3.08
N VAL A 241 -5.20 28.87 3.80
CA VAL A 241 -6.20 29.95 3.99
C VAL A 241 -5.55 31.17 4.63
N GLU A 242 -4.75 30.95 5.68
CA GLU A 242 -4.03 32.04 6.33
C GLU A 242 -3.01 32.70 5.41
N ALA A 243 -2.23 31.91 4.67
CA ALA A 243 -1.26 32.43 3.71
C ALA A 243 -1.91 33.33 2.65
N LYS A 244 -3.10 32.96 2.15
CA LYS A 244 -3.85 33.79 1.22
C LYS A 244 -4.31 35.10 1.88
N ARG A 245 -4.83 35.05 3.12
CA ARG A 245 -5.25 36.24 3.87
C ARG A 245 -4.09 37.21 4.14
N CYS A 246 -2.90 36.68 4.42
CA CYS A 246 -1.69 37.48 4.60
C CYS A 246 -1.06 37.94 3.29
N GLY A 247 -1.63 37.60 2.13
CA GLY A 247 -1.09 37.96 0.83
C GLY A 247 0.23 37.26 0.48
N LEU A 248 0.53 36.10 1.08
CA LEU A 248 1.72 35.27 0.77
C LEU A 248 1.55 34.42 -0.49
N LEU A 249 0.30 34.31 -0.98
CA LEU A 249 -0.06 33.56 -2.18
C LEU A 249 -0.83 34.49 -3.13
N HIS A 250 -0.37 34.57 -4.37
CA HIS A 250 -1.07 35.26 -5.46
C HIS A 250 -2.00 34.28 -6.18
N GLY A 251 -3.31 34.50 -6.09
CA GLY A 251 -4.28 33.66 -6.77
C GLY A 251 -5.72 34.10 -6.52
N GLY A 252 -6.61 33.78 -7.46
CA GLY A 252 -8.05 34.05 -7.36
C GLY A 252 -8.83 32.88 -6.77
N ALA A 253 -10.16 32.93 -6.93
CA ALA A 253 -11.08 31.87 -6.52
C ALA A 253 -10.76 30.50 -7.16
N GLY A 254 -10.22 30.50 -8.39
CA GLY A 254 -9.82 29.26 -9.06
C GLY A 254 -8.77 28.45 -8.29
N MET A 255 -7.81 29.13 -7.64
CA MET A 255 -6.76 28.45 -6.86
C MET A 255 -7.34 27.73 -5.64
N GLU A 256 -8.23 28.38 -4.90
CA GLU A 256 -8.87 27.81 -3.72
C GLU A 256 -9.69 26.57 -4.07
N THR A 257 -10.51 26.68 -5.12
CA THR A 257 -11.32 25.55 -5.59
C THR A 257 -10.46 24.37 -5.99
N VAL A 258 -9.38 24.60 -6.76
CA VAL A 258 -8.48 23.51 -7.18
C VAL A 258 -7.75 22.90 -5.99
N LEU A 259 -7.27 23.71 -5.04
CA LEU A 259 -6.59 23.17 -3.86
C LEU A 259 -7.55 22.32 -3.00
N LEU A 260 -8.76 22.82 -2.73
CA LEU A 260 -9.77 22.08 -1.98
C LEU A 260 -10.16 20.78 -2.70
N GLU A 261 -10.30 20.80 -4.02
CA GLU A 261 -10.55 19.60 -4.83
C GLU A 261 -9.43 18.57 -4.64
N LYS A 262 -8.15 18.98 -4.71
CA LYS A 262 -7.01 18.06 -4.53
C LYS A 262 -6.91 17.53 -3.10
N THR A 263 -7.16 18.35 -2.09
CA THR A 263 -7.19 17.91 -0.69
C THR A 263 -8.33 16.92 -0.44
N CYS A 264 -9.54 17.19 -0.94
CA CYS A 264 -10.68 16.28 -0.84
C CYS A 264 -10.42 14.95 -1.56
N ALA A 265 -9.80 15.00 -2.75
CA ALA A 265 -9.41 13.80 -3.49
C ALA A 265 -8.33 12.99 -2.76
N LEU A 266 -7.35 13.65 -2.13
CA LEU A 266 -6.36 13.00 -1.27
C LEU A 266 -7.04 12.29 -0.08
N ARG A 267 -7.89 13.01 0.65
CA ARG A 267 -8.66 12.45 1.79
C ARG A 267 -9.48 11.24 1.36
N ALA A 268 -10.18 11.32 0.23
CA ALA A 268 -10.97 10.22 -0.31
C ALA A 268 -10.10 9.00 -0.64
N THR A 269 -8.93 9.22 -1.26
CA THR A 269 -8.00 8.12 -1.58
C THR A 269 -7.42 7.46 -0.32
N CYS A 270 -7.12 8.25 0.72
CA CYS A 270 -6.70 7.72 2.02
C CYS A 270 -7.80 6.87 2.67
N ALA A 271 -9.06 7.32 2.60
CA ALA A 271 -10.20 6.56 3.13
C ALA A 271 -10.40 5.25 2.37
N SER A 272 -10.29 5.26 1.03
CA SER A 272 -10.43 4.04 0.22
C SER A 272 -9.47 2.93 0.64
N ILE A 273 -8.22 3.24 1.01
CA ILE A 273 -7.28 2.22 1.50
C ILE A 273 -7.78 1.58 2.81
N GLY A 274 -8.27 2.40 3.74
CA GLY A 274 -8.82 1.91 5.00
C GLY A 274 -10.10 1.09 4.80
N ASP A 275 -11.00 1.57 3.94
CA ASP A 275 -12.26 0.91 3.61
C ASP A 275 -12.01 -0.42 2.89
N ASP A 276 -11.10 -0.45 1.91
CA ASP A 276 -10.69 -1.67 1.20
C ASP A 276 -10.06 -2.70 2.16
N ALA A 277 -9.29 -2.25 3.15
CA ALA A 277 -8.71 -3.11 4.18
C ALA A 277 -9.76 -3.65 5.18
N ALA A 278 -10.83 -2.90 5.46
CA ALA A 278 -11.92 -3.34 6.34
C ALA A 278 -12.90 -4.26 5.60
N ALA A 279 -13.20 -3.97 4.34
CA ALA A 279 -14.11 -4.71 3.48
C ALA A 279 -13.35 -5.68 2.54
N ARG A 280 -12.37 -6.39 3.09
CA ARG A 280 -11.68 -7.48 2.38
C ARG A 280 -12.70 -8.53 1.92
N MET A 281 -12.28 -9.34 0.96
CA MET A 281 -13.09 -10.42 0.39
C MET A 281 -13.76 -11.27 1.49
N PRO A 282 -15.05 -11.66 1.34
CA PRO A 282 -15.79 -12.36 2.39
C PRO A 282 -15.09 -13.64 2.85
N LEU A 283 -15.01 -13.84 4.18
CA LEU A 283 -14.38 -15.01 4.80
C LEU A 283 -14.95 -16.33 4.25
N SER A 284 -16.27 -16.41 4.08
CA SER A 284 -16.93 -17.61 3.55
C SER A 284 -16.41 -18.01 2.17
N TYR A 285 -16.11 -17.03 1.32
CA TYR A 285 -15.59 -17.29 -0.01
C TYR A 285 -14.14 -17.78 0.05
N VAL A 286 -13.27 -17.09 0.80
CA VAL A 286 -11.87 -17.53 1.01
C VAL A 286 -11.82 -18.94 1.63
N HIS A 287 -12.71 -19.22 2.58
CA HIS A 287 -12.84 -20.53 3.23
C HIS A 287 -13.27 -21.62 2.26
N LEU A 288 -14.25 -21.36 1.40
CA LEU A 288 -14.69 -22.31 0.37
C LEU A 288 -13.54 -22.68 -0.58
N VAL A 289 -12.79 -21.69 -1.08
CA VAL A 289 -11.65 -21.95 -1.96
C VAL A 289 -10.56 -22.74 -1.23
N GLN A 290 -10.32 -22.44 0.05
CA GLN A 290 -9.38 -23.19 0.88
C GLN A 290 -9.77 -24.67 0.99
N ILE A 291 -11.01 -24.97 1.38
CA ILE A 291 -11.50 -26.35 1.51
C ILE A 291 -11.37 -27.08 0.17
N LEU A 292 -11.79 -26.44 -0.92
CA LEU A 292 -11.75 -27.04 -2.25
C LEU A 292 -10.33 -27.44 -2.67
N VAL A 293 -9.36 -26.55 -2.48
CA VAL A 293 -7.94 -26.82 -2.79
C VAL A 293 -7.34 -27.86 -1.85
N ASP A 294 -7.64 -27.81 -0.55
CA ASP A 294 -7.13 -28.78 0.42
C ASP A 294 -7.66 -30.19 0.13
N VAL A 295 -8.95 -30.34 -0.12
CA VAL A 295 -9.57 -31.62 -0.47
C VAL A 295 -8.97 -32.17 -1.76
N LEU A 296 -8.78 -31.32 -2.78
CA LEU A 296 -8.14 -31.73 -4.03
C LEU A 296 -6.73 -32.29 -3.79
N VAL A 297 -5.91 -31.57 -3.02
CA VAL A 297 -4.50 -31.91 -2.79
C VAL A 297 -4.37 -33.16 -1.89
N VAL A 298 -5.19 -33.26 -0.84
CA VAL A 298 -5.19 -34.42 0.08
C VAL A 298 -5.62 -35.70 -0.63
N LEU A 299 -6.57 -35.62 -1.57
CA LEU A 299 -7.01 -36.78 -2.35
C LEU A 299 -6.06 -37.16 -3.50
N ALA A 300 -5.12 -36.29 -3.88
CA ALA A 300 -4.24 -36.50 -5.03
C ALA A 300 -3.42 -37.81 -4.97
N PRO A 301 -2.79 -38.21 -3.85
CA PRO A 301 -2.07 -39.49 -3.77
C PRO A 301 -2.93 -40.70 -4.13
N ILE A 302 -4.16 -40.72 -3.60
CA ILE A 302 -5.13 -41.81 -3.73
C ILE A 302 -5.69 -41.86 -5.16
N ALA A 303 -6.02 -40.70 -5.72
CA ALA A 303 -6.58 -40.56 -7.06
C ALA A 303 -5.55 -40.85 -8.17
N LEU A 304 -4.29 -40.43 -7.99
CA LEU A 304 -3.26 -40.57 -9.02
C LEU A 304 -2.66 -41.97 -9.08
N TYR A 305 -2.56 -42.66 -7.94
CA TYR A 305 -1.90 -43.97 -7.87
C TYR A 305 -2.43 -44.97 -8.92
N PRO A 306 -3.74 -45.18 -9.11
CA PRO A 306 -4.27 -46.14 -10.10
C PRO A 306 -3.91 -45.84 -11.56
N LYS A 307 -3.55 -44.58 -11.87
CA LYS A 307 -3.21 -44.13 -13.21
C LYS A 307 -1.72 -44.23 -13.51
N ILE A 308 -0.88 -43.91 -12.53
CA ILE A 308 0.56 -43.68 -12.76
C ILE A 308 1.49 -44.37 -11.74
N GLY A 309 0.94 -45.13 -10.79
CA GLY A 309 1.71 -45.91 -9.83
C GLY A 309 2.67 -45.06 -9.00
N ALA A 310 3.94 -45.47 -8.95
CA ALA A 310 4.98 -44.79 -8.17
C ALA A 310 5.21 -43.32 -8.58
N LEU A 311 4.89 -42.94 -9.83
CA LEU A 311 4.99 -41.55 -10.29
C LEU A 311 3.96 -40.61 -9.62
N ALA A 312 2.98 -41.15 -8.88
CA ALA A 312 2.08 -40.36 -8.05
C ALA A 312 2.83 -39.56 -6.98
N VAL A 313 3.99 -40.02 -6.52
CA VAL A 313 4.80 -39.34 -5.50
C VAL A 313 5.26 -37.96 -6.01
N PRO A 314 6.10 -37.83 -7.06
CA PRO A 314 6.52 -36.52 -7.55
C PRO A 314 5.36 -35.69 -8.10
N LEU A 315 4.33 -36.32 -8.69
CA LEU A 315 3.22 -35.57 -9.28
C LEU A 315 2.30 -34.94 -8.22
N SER A 316 2.01 -35.64 -7.13
CA SER A 316 1.20 -35.10 -6.02
C SER A 316 1.89 -33.92 -5.35
N GLY A 317 3.21 -33.98 -5.16
CA GLY A 317 4.01 -32.83 -4.71
C GLY A 317 3.95 -31.65 -5.67
N THR A 318 4.09 -31.92 -6.97
CA THR A 318 4.00 -30.89 -8.02
C THR A 318 2.63 -30.20 -8.03
N LEU A 319 1.54 -30.97 -7.99
CA LEU A 319 0.17 -30.43 -7.92
C LEU A 319 -0.05 -29.61 -6.65
N THR A 320 0.51 -30.05 -5.53
CA THR A 320 0.46 -29.30 -4.26
C THR A 320 1.10 -27.92 -4.41
N ILE A 321 2.30 -27.85 -5.03
CA ILE A 321 2.98 -26.57 -5.27
C ILE A 321 2.11 -25.65 -6.11
N PHE A 322 1.49 -26.13 -7.19
CA PHE A 322 0.68 -25.29 -8.08
C PHE A 322 -0.65 -24.86 -7.45
N TYR A 323 -1.50 -25.79 -7.00
CA TYR A 323 -2.85 -25.45 -6.51
C TYR A 323 -2.81 -24.68 -5.19
N ARG A 324 -2.01 -25.16 -4.23
CA ARG A 324 -1.83 -24.45 -2.97
C ARG A 324 -1.04 -23.17 -3.19
N GLY A 325 -0.11 -23.15 -4.15
CA GLY A 325 0.64 -21.96 -4.51
C GLY A 325 -0.21 -20.83 -5.05
N PHE A 326 -1.13 -21.12 -5.98
CA PHE A 326 -2.09 -20.13 -6.47
C PHE A 326 -2.99 -19.61 -5.35
N LEU A 327 -3.46 -20.48 -4.46
CA LEU A 327 -4.30 -20.08 -3.34
C LEU A 327 -3.55 -19.16 -2.37
N VAL A 328 -2.31 -19.52 -2.02
CA VAL A 328 -1.44 -18.74 -1.15
C VAL A 328 -1.10 -17.39 -1.78
N LEU A 329 -0.76 -17.37 -3.07
CA LEU A 329 -0.51 -16.14 -3.81
C LEU A 329 -1.75 -15.24 -3.83
N SER A 330 -2.94 -15.81 -4.06
CA SER A 330 -4.19 -15.06 -4.01
C SER A 330 -4.42 -14.44 -2.64
N LYS A 331 -4.18 -15.18 -1.55
CA LYS A 331 -4.27 -14.64 -0.18
C LYS A 331 -3.28 -13.52 0.07
N SER A 332 -2.05 -13.62 -0.44
CA SER A 332 -1.07 -12.53 -0.31
C SER A 332 -1.53 -11.22 -0.95
N PHE A 333 -2.23 -11.30 -2.08
CA PHE A 333 -2.79 -10.11 -2.73
C PHE A 333 -3.90 -9.45 -1.91
N LEU A 334 -4.58 -10.18 -1.02
CA LEU A 334 -5.57 -9.62 -0.10
C LEU A 334 -4.97 -8.88 1.10
N ASP A 335 -3.65 -9.00 1.31
CA ASP A 335 -2.91 -8.30 2.35
C ASP A 335 -1.67 -7.59 1.79
N PRO A 336 -1.85 -6.55 0.95
CA PRO A 336 -0.76 -5.88 0.26
C PRO A 336 0.27 -5.23 1.17
N PHE A 337 -0.05 -5.01 2.46
CA PHE A 337 0.80 -4.33 3.44
C PHE A 337 1.38 -5.29 4.49
N GLY A 338 1.08 -6.59 4.43
CA GLY A 338 1.62 -7.58 5.38
C GLY A 338 1.05 -7.47 6.80
N ASN A 339 -0.16 -6.96 6.96
CA ASN A 339 -0.79 -6.73 8.26
C ASN A 339 -1.24 -8.02 8.98
N GLU A 340 -1.36 -9.14 8.26
CA GLU A 340 -1.83 -10.44 8.76
C GLU A 340 -0.74 -11.51 8.67
N ASP A 341 0.53 -11.13 8.82
CA ASP A 341 1.65 -12.06 8.78
C ASP A 341 1.70 -12.83 7.44
N SER A 342 1.51 -12.14 6.31
CA SER A 342 1.73 -12.80 5.02
C SER A 342 3.23 -12.95 4.75
N LEU A 343 3.73 -14.19 4.56
CA LEU A 343 5.13 -14.50 4.18
C LEU A 343 5.46 -14.09 2.73
N SER A 344 4.49 -13.56 2.02
CA SER A 344 4.66 -13.02 0.69
C SER A 344 5.38 -11.69 0.70
N GLU A 345 5.84 -11.32 -0.47
CA GLU A 345 6.34 -9.98 -0.71
C GLU A 345 5.22 -8.92 -0.58
N ASN A 346 5.39 -7.99 0.36
CA ASN A 346 4.44 -6.91 0.63
C ASN A 346 4.94 -5.58 0.03
N LEU A 347 4.04 -4.61 -0.12
CA LEU A 347 4.40 -3.26 -0.58
C LEU A 347 5.20 -2.54 0.49
N ASN A 348 6.44 -2.15 0.17
CA ASN A 348 7.30 -1.45 1.11
C ASN A 348 6.81 -0.01 1.32
N VAL A 349 6.16 0.23 2.46
CA VAL A 349 5.64 1.55 2.83
C VAL A 349 6.76 2.56 3.11
N THR A 350 7.94 2.11 3.54
CA THR A 350 9.11 2.99 3.74
C THR A 350 9.51 3.66 2.44
N THR A 351 9.44 2.96 1.31
CA THR A 351 9.67 3.54 -0.02
C THR A 351 8.76 4.74 -0.25
N LEU A 352 7.47 4.60 0.08
CA LEU A 352 6.48 5.65 -0.13
C LEU A 352 6.79 6.88 0.72
N VAL A 353 7.14 6.66 2.00
CA VAL A 353 7.48 7.74 2.93
C VAL A 353 8.73 8.48 2.47
N VAL A 354 9.81 7.77 2.11
CA VAL A 354 11.06 8.38 1.65
C VAL A 354 10.87 9.17 0.36
N GLU A 355 10.12 8.62 -0.60
CA GLU A 355 9.79 9.32 -1.84
C GLU A 355 8.95 10.58 -1.60
N THR A 356 7.99 10.54 -0.67
CA THR A 356 7.21 11.72 -0.28
C THR A 356 8.06 12.73 0.47
N ASN A 357 9.00 12.30 1.31
CA ASN A 357 9.94 13.19 1.98
C ASN A 357 10.75 14.01 0.97
N ALA A 358 11.32 13.33 -0.03
CA ALA A 358 12.03 13.98 -1.13
C ALA A 358 11.09 14.81 -2.03
N GLY A 359 9.86 14.34 -2.27
CA GLY A 359 8.86 15.04 -3.07
C GLY A 359 8.34 16.33 -2.44
N SER A 360 8.22 16.35 -1.10
CA SER A 360 7.64 17.47 -0.34
C SER A 360 8.35 18.80 -0.56
N THR A 361 9.67 18.77 -0.86
CA THR A 361 10.47 19.96 -1.12
C THR A 361 10.81 20.15 -2.60
N ARG A 362 10.42 19.22 -3.47
CA ARG A 362 10.77 19.24 -4.90
C ARG A 362 10.32 20.51 -5.59
N TRP A 363 9.06 20.93 -5.37
CA TRP A 363 8.51 22.12 -6.02
C TRP A 363 9.05 23.42 -5.43
N LEU A 364 9.28 23.44 -4.12
CA LEU A 364 9.99 24.53 -3.44
C LEU A 364 11.38 24.74 -4.06
N HIS A 365 12.17 23.68 -4.24
CA HIS A 365 13.52 23.82 -4.80
C HIS A 365 13.52 23.99 -6.32
N GLY A 366 12.65 23.28 -7.04
CA GLY A 366 12.57 23.33 -8.50
C GLY A 366 12.14 24.69 -9.05
N ALA A 367 11.42 25.47 -8.25
CA ALA A 367 11.02 26.83 -8.58
C ALA A 367 11.61 27.85 -7.59
N SER A 368 12.80 27.60 -7.01
CA SER A 368 13.42 28.54 -6.07
C SER A 368 13.81 29.87 -6.71
N GLU A 369 14.14 29.84 -8.00
CA GLU A 369 14.51 30.98 -8.84
C GLU A 369 13.90 30.74 -10.23
N LEU A 370 13.27 31.77 -10.79
CA LEU A 370 12.69 31.69 -12.13
C LEU A 370 13.76 32.00 -13.17
N PRO A 371 13.76 31.34 -14.34
CA PRO A 371 14.73 31.62 -15.40
C PRO A 371 14.41 32.90 -16.20
N PHE A 372 13.42 33.67 -15.76
CA PHE A 372 12.98 34.92 -16.38
C PHE A 372 12.65 35.95 -15.30
N ASP A 373 12.86 37.22 -15.65
CA ASP A 373 12.55 38.33 -14.75
C ASP A 373 11.03 38.48 -14.61
N MET A 374 10.58 38.72 -13.39
CA MET A 374 9.21 39.11 -13.13
C MET A 374 9.07 40.57 -13.56
N VAL A 375 8.52 40.82 -14.75
CA VAL A 375 8.24 42.19 -15.22
C VAL A 375 7.45 42.89 -14.11
N ALA A 376 7.99 43.98 -13.57
CA ALA A 376 7.33 44.78 -12.55
C ALA A 376 5.98 45.26 -13.10
N ALA A 377 4.91 44.54 -12.78
CA ALA A 377 3.54 44.90 -13.13
C ALA A 377 3.03 46.07 -12.27
N SER A 378 3.90 47.05 -12.00
CA SER A 378 3.58 48.27 -11.24
C SER A 378 3.89 49.50 -12.08
N ALA A 379 3.16 49.70 -13.18
CA ALA A 379 3.15 51.00 -13.86
C ALA A 379 1.80 51.39 -14.51
N THR A 380 0.78 50.53 -14.57
CA THR A 380 -0.41 50.81 -15.41
C THR A 380 -1.78 50.74 -14.74
N HIS A 381 -1.89 50.54 -13.43
CA HIS A 381 -3.21 50.55 -12.75
C HIS A 381 -3.55 51.83 -11.95
N THR A 382 -2.75 52.89 -12.01
CA THR A 382 -3.08 54.17 -11.35
C THR A 382 -3.87 55.16 -12.22
N HIS A 383 -4.29 54.82 -13.44
CA HIS A 383 -4.97 55.78 -14.33
C HIS A 383 -6.48 55.60 -14.55
N GLU A 384 -7.13 54.60 -13.97
CA GLU A 384 -8.58 54.33 -14.21
C GLU A 384 -9.50 54.53 -13.00
N ALA A 385 -9.05 55.20 -11.93
CA ALA A 385 -9.91 55.61 -10.81
C ALA A 385 -10.55 57.01 -11.01
N ALA A 386 -10.38 57.64 -12.18
CA ALA A 386 -10.74 59.04 -12.39
C ALA A 386 -11.81 59.31 -13.47
N VAL A 387 -12.73 58.39 -13.79
CA VAL A 387 -13.92 58.74 -14.59
C VAL A 387 -15.13 57.88 -14.21
N PHE A 388 -15.73 58.15 -13.05
CA PHE A 388 -17.15 57.86 -12.84
C PHE A 388 -17.78 59.05 -12.13
N LYS A 389 -18.12 60.09 -12.91
CA LYS A 389 -19.02 61.16 -12.47
C LYS A 389 -20.44 60.58 -12.40
N PRO A 390 -21.11 60.57 -11.24
CA PRO A 390 -22.53 60.25 -11.20
C PRO A 390 -23.29 61.40 -11.86
N ILE A 391 -23.94 61.11 -12.99
CA ILE A 391 -24.95 62.00 -13.57
C ILE A 391 -26.19 61.89 -12.67
N CYS A 392 -26.24 62.71 -11.62
CA CYS A 392 -27.51 63.07 -11.01
C CYS A 392 -28.23 64.01 -11.98
N LYS A 393 -29.23 63.48 -12.69
CA LYS A 393 -30.24 64.31 -13.34
C LYS A 393 -31.09 64.95 -12.25
N GLU A 394 -30.92 66.26 -12.08
CA GLU A 394 -31.96 67.13 -11.53
C GLU A 394 -33.12 67.19 -12.54
N GLU A 395 -34.26 66.57 -12.21
CA GLU A 395 -35.54 66.94 -12.79
C GLU A 395 -36.26 67.88 -11.83
N ASN A 396 -36.13 69.18 -12.11
CA ASN A 396 -36.99 70.22 -11.55
C ASN A 396 -37.99 70.65 -12.63
N GLY A 397 -39.24 70.23 -12.49
CA GLY A 397 -40.37 71.18 -12.46
C GLY A 397 -41.26 71.37 -13.70
N LYS A 398 -42.56 71.14 -13.42
CA LYS A 398 -43.77 71.90 -13.84
C LYS A 398 -44.44 71.59 -15.18
N SER A 399 -45.65 71.01 -15.08
CA SER A 399 -46.95 71.61 -15.44
C SER A 399 -48.04 70.55 -15.35
#